data_AF-A0A8J6NSL4-F1
#
_entry.id   AF-A0A8J6NSL4-F1
#
_cell.length_a   1.000
_cell.length_b   1.000
_cell.length_c   1.000
_cell.angle_alpha   90.00
_cell.angle_beta   90.00
_cell.angle_gamma   90.00
#
_symmetry.space_group_name_H-M   'P 1'
#
loop_
_entity.id
_entity.type
_entity.pdbx_description
1 polymer ?
#
loop_
_entity_poly.entity_id
_entity_poly.type
_entity_poly.pdbx_seq_one_letter_code
_entity_poly.pdbx_strand_id
1 'polypeptide(L)'
;MEAQALQFFIASVTAAGFGIAIAAFGCGIGQGIGLKSAVEGIARNPESSGKVTVTMLIGLAMIESLCIYALVVALILIYAHPQAEAIAKLFGAGH
;
A
#
# COMPACT_ATOMS: atom_id res chain seq x y z
N MET A 1 19.71 9.87 -23.90
CA MET A 1 19.78 8.86 -22.82
C MET A 1 19.40 9.42 -21.45
N GLU A 2 20.06 10.46 -20.93
CA GLU A 2 19.79 10.94 -19.55
C GLU A 2 18.37 11.49 -19.33
N ALA A 3 17.85 12.31 -20.26
CA ALA A 3 16.50 12.87 -20.14
C ALA A 3 15.39 11.79 -20.14
N GLN A 4 15.62 10.66 -20.80
CA GLN A 4 14.64 9.59 -20.98
C GLN A 4 14.64 8.64 -19.76
N ALA A 5 15.82 8.36 -19.21
CA ALA A 5 15.96 7.69 -17.91
C ALA A 5 15.29 8.51 -16.79
N LEU A 6 15.46 9.84 -16.82
CA LEU A 6 14.80 10.74 -15.88
C LEU A 6 13.27 10.69 -16.02
N GLN A 7 12.72 10.69 -17.24
CA GLN A 7 11.27 10.56 -17.45
C GLN A 7 10.71 9.22 -16.95
N PHE A 8 11.42 8.12 -17.20
CA PHE A 8 11.04 6.80 -16.68
C PHE A 8 11.03 6.79 -15.15
N PHE A 9 12.07 7.34 -14.51
CA PHE A 9 12.16 7.43 -13.06
C PHE A 9 11.02 8.28 -12.49
N ILE A 10 10.74 9.45 -13.07
CA ILE A 10 9.62 10.31 -12.66
C ILE A 10 8.29 9.56 -12.77
N ALA A 11 8.05 8.84 -13.87
CA ALA A 11 6.82 8.06 -14.05
C ALA A 11 6.67 6.97 -12.98
N SER A 12 7.72 6.19 -12.73
CA SER A 12 7.74 5.12 -11.73
C SER A 12 7.53 5.64 -10.31
N VAL A 13 8.23 6.71 -9.91
CA VAL A 13 8.07 7.34 -8.58
C VAL A 13 6.69 7.95 -8.41
N THR A 14 6.15 8.59 -9.45
CA THR A 14 4.81 9.16 -9.42
C THR A 14 3.75 8.07 -9.26
N ALA A 15 3.84 7.00 -10.07
CA ALA A 15 2.92 5.86 -9.98
C ALA A 15 2.99 5.16 -8.62
N ALA A 16 4.21 4.94 -8.09
CA ALA A 16 4.42 4.35 -6.77
C ALA A 16 3.85 5.22 -5.64
N GLY A 17 4.11 6.54 -5.68
CA GLY A 17 3.61 7.49 -4.68
C GLY A 17 2.08 7.58 -4.64
N PHE A 18 1.44 7.71 -5.81
CA PHE A 18 -0.02 7.72 -5.89
C PHE A 18 -0.65 6.38 -5.52
N GLY A 19 -0.04 5.26 -5.94
CA GLY A 19 -0.52 3.92 -5.58
C GLY A 19 -0.55 3.69 -4.08
N ILE A 20 0.53 4.07 -3.38
CA ILE A 20 0.60 4.02 -1.91
C ILE A 20 -0.40 4.98 -1.26
N ALA A 21 -0.52 6.21 -1.75
CA ALA A 21 -1.43 7.20 -1.16
C ALA A 21 -2.89 6.73 -1.21
N ILE A 22 -3.32 6.17 -2.35
CA ILE A 22 -4.68 5.65 -2.52
C ILE A 22 -4.92 4.43 -1.62
N ALA A 23 -3.96 3.49 -1.57
CA ALA A 23 -4.07 2.31 -0.72
C ALA A 23 -4.15 2.68 0.77
N ALA A 24 -3.27 3.57 1.23
CA ALA A 24 -3.25 4.06 2.61
C ALA A 24 -4.54 4.80 2.97
N PHE A 25 -5.08 5.61 2.04
CA PHE A 25 -6.35 6.31 2.23
C PHE A 25 -7.52 5.33 2.40
N GLY A 26 -7.65 4.35 1.51
CA GLY A 26 -8.69 3.34 1.58
C GLY A 26 -8.60 2.47 2.84
N CYS A 27 -7.39 2.02 3.19
CA CYS A 27 -7.15 1.23 4.39
C CYS A 27 -7.45 2.03 5.65
N GLY A 28 -7.00 3.28 5.74
CA GLY A 28 -7.24 4.15 6.89
C GLY A 28 -8.74 4.38 7.15
N ILE A 29 -9.54 4.58 6.09
CA ILE A 29 -11.00 4.69 6.22
C ILE A 29 -11.60 3.38 6.72
N GLY A 30 -11.25 2.25 6.09
CA GLY A 30 -11.79 0.94 6.46
C GLY A 30 -11.46 0.56 7.91
N GLN A 31 -10.21 0.77 8.31
CA GLN A 31 -9.77 0.54 9.68
C GLN A 31 -10.49 1.47 10.66
N GLY A 32 -10.62 2.76 10.35
CA GLY A 32 -11.31 3.72 11.21
C GLY A 32 -12.78 3.35 11.47
N ILE A 33 -13.51 2.93 10.44
CA ILE A 33 -14.90 2.48 10.57
C ILE A 33 -14.99 1.20 11.41
N GLY A 34 -14.11 0.22 11.18
CA GLY A 34 -14.04 -1.01 11.96
C GLY A 34 -13.72 -0.73 13.44
N LEU A 35 -12.76 0.14 13.71
CA LEU A 35 -12.34 0.53 15.06
C LEU A 35 -13.47 1.23 15.82
N LYS A 36 -14.16 2.18 15.18
CA LYS A 36 -15.32 2.87 15.74
C LYS A 36 -16.40 1.87 16.16
N SER A 37 -16.71 0.92 15.28
CA SER A 37 -17.75 -0.09 15.52
C SER A 37 -17.37 -1.04 16.66
N ALA A 38 -16.09 -1.42 16.76
CA ALA A 38 -15.57 -2.23 17.85
C ALA A 38 -15.66 -1.50 19.20
N VAL A 39 -15.24 -0.23 19.27
CA VAL A 39 -15.30 0.58 20.51
C VAL A 39 -16.74 0.80 20.95
N GLU A 40 -17.66 1.11 20.03
CA GLU A 40 -19.09 1.25 20.36
C GLU A 40 -19.71 -0.07 20.85
N GLY A 41 -19.32 -1.20 20.25
CA GLY A 41 -19.74 -2.53 20.69
C GLY A 41 -19.26 -2.86 22.10
N ILE A 42 -18.00 -2.56 22.41
CA ILE A 42 -17.40 -2.76 23.73
C ILE A 42 -18.05 -1.84 24.77
N ALA A 43 -18.31 -0.58 24.44
CA ALA A 43 -18.96 0.36 25.34
C ALA A 43 -20.37 -0.09 25.74
N ARG A 44 -21.10 -0.74 24.83
CA ARG A 44 -22.42 -1.32 25.11
C ARG A 44 -22.36 -2.63 25.90
N ASN A 45 -21.33 -3.46 25.66
CA ASN A 45 -21.17 -4.76 26.30
C ASN A 45 -19.71 -4.97 26.76
N PRO A 46 -19.31 -4.42 27.93
CA PRO A 46 -17.92 -4.45 28.39
C PRO A 46 -17.34 -5.87 28.57
N GLU A 47 -18.19 -6.83 28.95
CA GLU A 47 -17.81 -8.24 29.12
C GLU A 47 -17.31 -8.90 27.82
N SER A 48 -17.69 -8.35 26.66
CA SER A 48 -17.29 -8.87 25.35
C SER A 48 -15.93 -8.33 24.86
N SER A 49 -15.31 -7.41 25.60
CA SER A 49 -14.11 -6.67 25.20
C SER A 49 -13.01 -7.56 24.62
N GLY A 50 -12.61 -8.62 25.34
CA GLY A 50 -11.53 -9.50 24.89
C GLY A 50 -11.83 -10.18 23.54
N LYS A 51 -13.05 -10.67 23.34
CA LYS A 51 -13.46 -11.32 22.08
C LYS A 51 -13.53 -10.33 20.93
N VAL A 52 -14.09 -9.14 21.18
CA VAL A 52 -14.20 -8.08 20.16
C VAL A 52 -12.82 -7.59 19.74
N THR A 53 -11.89 -7.38 20.67
CA THR A 53 -10.52 -6.95 20.37
C THR A 53 -9.79 -7.95 19.48
N VAL A 54 -9.91 -9.26 19.74
CA VAL A 54 -9.28 -10.29 18.90
C VAL A 54 -9.83 -10.25 17.46
N THR A 55 -11.16 -10.26 17.30
CA THR A 55 -11.78 -10.17 15.97
C THR A 55 -11.43 -8.88 15.25
N MET A 56 -11.40 -7.76 15.98
CA MET A 56 -11.00 -6.45 15.46
C MET A 56 -9.57 -6.48 14.93
N LEU A 57 -8.60 -6.98 15.71
CA LEU A 57 -7.20 -7.05 15.29
C LEU A 57 -7.01 -7.93 14.05
N ILE A 58 -7.70 -9.06 13.97
CA ILE A 58 -7.67 -9.93 12.77
C ILE A 58 -8.20 -9.15 11.56
N GLY A 59 -9.35 -8.48 11.70
CA GLY A 59 -9.93 -7.67 10.63
C GLY A 59 -9.01 -6.52 10.18
N LEU A 60 -8.43 -5.79 11.15
CA LEU A 60 -7.48 -4.71 10.87
C LEU A 60 -6.23 -5.23 10.15
N ALA A 61 -5.70 -6.38 10.55
CA ALA A 61 -4.55 -7.01 9.89
C ALA A 61 -4.87 -7.43 8.45
N MET A 62 -6.08 -7.94 8.18
CA MET A 62 -6.50 -8.25 6.82
C MET A 62 -6.61 -6.99 5.95
N ILE A 63 -7.15 -5.89 6.48
CA ILE A 63 -7.19 -4.61 5.77
C ILE A 63 -5.77 -4.09 5.52
N GLU A 64 -4.89 -4.15 6.53
CA GLU A 64 -3.51 -3.69 6.44
C GLU A 64 -2.72 -4.45 5.35
N SER A 65 -3.02 -5.74 5.14
CA SER A 65 -2.35 -6.54 4.10
C SER A 65 -2.48 -5.93 2.70
N LEU A 66 -3.58 -5.23 2.41
CA LEU A 66 -3.79 -4.53 1.13
C LEU A 66 -2.85 -3.32 1.00
N CYS A 67 -2.66 -2.58 2.09
CA CYS A 67 -1.71 -1.47 2.15
C CYS A 67 -0.27 -1.98 1.96
N ILE A 68 0.07 -3.11 2.59
CA ILE A 68 1.39 -3.74 2.44
C ILE A 68 1.62 -4.24 1.01
N TYR A 69 0.61 -4.78 0.33
CA TYR A 69 0.76 -5.15 -1.08
C TYR A 69 1.06 -3.94 -1.98
N ALA A 70 0.37 -2.81 -1.76
CA ALA A 70 0.68 -1.57 -2.47
C ALA A 70 2.10 -1.07 -2.15
N LEU A 71 2.55 -1.19 -0.90
CA LEU A 71 3.92 -0.85 -0.49
C LEU A 71 4.96 -1.71 -1.20
N VAL A 72 4.75 -3.03 -1.23
CA VAL A 72 5.65 -3.96 -1.91
C VAL A 72 5.76 -3.62 -3.40
N VAL A 73 4.63 -3.35 -4.07
CA VAL A 73 4.65 -2.94 -5.49
C VAL A 73 5.38 -1.61 -5.68
N ALA A 74 5.14 -0.61 -4.82
CA ALA A 74 5.85 0.67 -4.87
C ALA A 74 7.38 0.49 -4.68
N LEU A 75 7.80 -0.35 -3.74
CA LEU A 75 9.21 -0.67 -3.51
C LEU A 75 9.83 -1.38 -4.71
N ILE A 76 9.12 -2.31 -5.34
CA ILE A 76 9.57 -2.99 -6.57
C ILE A 76 9.76 -1.99 -7.71
N LEU A 77 8.81 -1.08 -7.92
CA LEU A 77 8.89 -0.08 -8.98
C LEU A 77 10.07 0.89 -8.81
N ILE A 78 10.42 1.23 -7.56
CA ILE A 78 11.50 2.18 -7.27
C ILE A 78 12.87 1.49 -7.23
N TYR A 79 12.97 0.30 -6.63
CA TYR A 79 14.27 -0.32 -6.28
C TYR A 79 14.59 -1.61 -7.04
N ALA A 80 13.59 -2.32 -7.56
CA ALA A 80 13.77 -3.67 -8.10
C ALA A 80 13.01 -3.88 -9.41
N HIS A 81 12.97 -2.86 -10.27
CA HIS A 81 12.17 -2.91 -11.49
C HIS A 81 12.67 -4.04 -12.43
N PRO A 82 11.89 -5.12 -12.63
CA PRO A 82 12.40 -6.35 -13.24
C PRO A 82 12.75 -6.21 -14.72
N GLN A 83 12.10 -5.29 -15.43
CA GLN A 83 12.44 -5.00 -16.84
C GLN A 83 13.32 -3.76 -17.03
N ALA A 84 13.97 -3.23 -15.98
CA ALA A 84 14.74 -1.99 -16.08
C ALA A 84 15.78 -2.04 -17.22
N GLU A 85 16.51 -3.16 -17.33
CA GLU A 85 17.54 -3.33 -18.36
C GLU A 85 16.95 -3.52 -19.77
N ALA A 86 15.84 -4.25 -19.89
CA ALA A 86 15.15 -4.46 -21.17
C ALA A 86 14.51 -3.15 -21.68
N ILE A 87 13.92 -2.37 -20.78
CA ILE A 87 13.36 -1.05 -21.07
C ILE A 87 14.47 -0.06 -21.44
N ALA A 88 15.60 -0.07 -20.72
CA ALA A 88 16.77 0.72 -21.09
C ALA A 88 17.28 0.39 -22.50
N LYS A 89 17.32 -0.89 -22.88
CA LYS A 89 17.67 -1.34 -24.23
C LYS A 89 16.65 -0.90 -25.29
N LEU A 90 15.34 -0.96 -24.98
CA LEU A 90 14.27 -0.50 -25.87
C LEU A 90 14.35 1.00 -26.17
N PHE A 91 14.85 1.78 -25.21
CA PHE A 91 15.08 3.22 -25.36
C PHE A 91 16.48 3.58 -25.90
N GLY A 92 17.24 2.61 -26.43
CA GLY A 92 18.55 2.85 -27.04
C GLY A 92 19.64 3.25 -26.05
N ALA A 93 19.50 2.85 -24.77
CA ALA A 93 20.51 3.06 -23.73
C ALA A 93 21.40 1.84 -23.48
N GLY A 94 21.16 0.74 -24.21
CA GLY A 94 22.10 -0.36 -24.35
C GLY A 94 22.66 -0.32 -25.76
N HIS A 95 23.88 0.21 -25.89
CA HIS A 95 24.61 0.62 -27.11
C HIS A 95 24.01 1.81 -27.85
#